data_AF-A0AAQ0HGI8-F1
#
_entry.id   AF-A0AAQ0HGI8-F1
#
_cell.length_a   1.000
_cell.length_b   1.000
_cell.length_c   1.000
_cell.angle_alpha   90.00
_cell.angle_beta   90.00
_cell.angle_gamma   90.00
#
_symmetry.space_group_name_H-M   'P 1'
#
loop_
_entity.id
_entity.type
_entity.pdbx_description
1 polymer ?
#
loop_
_entity_poly.entity_id
_entity_poly.type
_entity_poly.pdbx_seq_one_letter_code
_entity_poly.pdbx_strand_id
1 'polypeptide(L)' 'MVLLGGSGMNRVIKTIMDGDKLIDANIFYPPTLIAPAIEITAMRYATQSPIRGRHVLDSPLITKANAEEFHFPDSPC' A
#
# COMPACT_ATOMS: atom_id res chain seq x y z
N MET A 1 18.47 -17.50 -2.06
CA MET A 1 17.04 -17.37 -2.45
C MET A 1 16.52 -16.13 -1.77
N VAL A 2 15.93 -15.21 -2.52
CA VAL A 2 15.34 -13.98 -1.98
C VAL A 2 13.83 -14.21 -1.82
N LEU A 3 13.28 -13.77 -0.69
CA LEU A 3 11.85 -13.84 -0.38
C LEU A 3 11.19 -12.53 -0.76
N LEU A 4 10.14 -12.61 -1.58
CA LEU A 4 9.30 -11.47 -1.91
C LEU A 4 8.18 -11.35 -0.87
N GLY A 5 8.08 -10.19 -0.20
CA GLY A 5 6.99 -9.89 0.73
C GLY A 5 5.64 -9.66 0.02
N GLY A 6 4.58 -9.45 0.82
CA GLY A 6 3.28 -9.03 0.31
C GLY A 6 2.54 -8.06 1.24
N SER A 7 1.55 -7.35 0.68
CA SER A 7 0.54 -6.54 1.38
C SER A 7 1.06 -5.31 2.15
N GLY A 8 2.36 -5.12 2.29
CA GLY A 8 2.95 -3.96 2.97
C GLY A 8 2.89 -3.97 4.50
N MET A 9 3.00 -5.14 5.15
CA MET A 9 3.10 -5.21 6.63
C MET A 9 4.25 -4.36 7.15
N ASN A 10 4.01 -3.52 8.17
CA ASN A 10 4.98 -2.53 8.64
C ASN A 10 6.33 -3.10 9.05
N ARG A 11 6.30 -4.25 9.72
CA ARG A 11 7.52 -4.96 10.11
C ARG A 11 8.37 -5.32 8.89
N VAL A 12 7.73 -5.80 7.82
CA VAL A 12 8.41 -6.22 6.58
C VAL A 12 8.93 -5.01 5.82
N ILE A 13 8.15 -3.93 5.75
CA ILE A 13 8.60 -2.67 5.15
C ILE A 13 9.83 -2.12 5.86
N LYS A 14 9.83 -2.13 7.20
CA LYS A 14 11.01 -1.74 7.98
C LYS A 14 12.23 -2.63 7.70
N THR A 15 12.05 -3.94 7.60
CA THR A 15 13.12 -4.88 7.22
C THR A 15 13.73 -4.54 5.85
N ILE A 16 12.91 -4.14 4.88
CA ILE A 16 13.36 -3.69 3.55
C ILE A 16 14.11 -2.35 3.64
N MET A 17 13.60 -1.39 4.43
CA MET A 17 14.25 -0.10 4.68
C MET A 17 15.65 -0.30 5.30
N ASP A 18 15.74 -1.21 6.28
CA ASP A 18 16.99 -1.54 6.97
C ASP A 18 18.00 -2.24 6.03
N GLY A 19 17.56 -2.73 4.87
CA GLY A 19 18.42 -3.33 3.84
C GLY A 19 18.73 -4.80 4.08
N ASP A 20 17.74 -5.55 4.56
CA ASP A 20 17.84 -7.00 4.71
C ASP A 20 18.14 -7.70 3.38
N LYS A 21 18.95 -8.77 3.45
CA LYS A 21 19.41 -9.53 2.27
C LYS A 21 18.48 -10.68 1.88
N LEU A 22 17.56 -11.06 2.76
CA LEU A 22 16.61 -12.14 2.56
C LEU A 22 15.27 -11.60 2.03
N ILE A 23 14.80 -10.45 2.53
CA ILE A 23 13.60 -9.76 2.05
C ILE A 23 13.97 -8.35 1.60
N ASP A 24 14.19 -8.17 0.30
CA ASP A 24 14.61 -6.89 -0.30
C ASP A 24 13.50 -6.15 -1.05
N ALA A 25 12.33 -6.79 -1.22
CA ALA A 25 11.18 -6.23 -1.91
C ALA A 25 9.83 -6.75 -1.38
N ASN A 26 8.76 -5.99 -1.66
CA ASN A 26 7.39 -6.31 -1.30
C ASN A 26 6.41 -5.78 -2.38
N ILE A 27 5.24 -6.39 -2.54
CA ILE A 27 4.18 -5.89 -3.42
C ILE A 27 3.06 -5.27 -2.58
N PHE A 28 2.70 -4.02 -2.87
CA PHE A 28 1.67 -3.30 -2.13
C PHE A 28 0.26 -3.76 -2.51
N TYR A 29 -0.47 -4.33 -1.55
CA TYR A 29 -1.90 -4.63 -1.63
C TYR A 29 -2.48 -4.74 -0.21
N PRO A 30 -2.54 -3.64 0.57
CA PRO A 30 -2.94 -3.69 1.97
C PRO A 30 -4.46 -3.80 2.15
N PRO A 31 -4.94 -4.19 3.35
CA PRO A 31 -6.35 -4.09 3.72
C PRO A 31 -6.91 -2.66 3.60
N THR A 32 -6.06 -1.63 3.66
CA THR A 32 -6.45 -0.21 3.56
C THR A 32 -6.89 0.21 2.16
N LEU A 33 -6.85 -0.66 1.15
CA LEU A 33 -7.38 -0.38 -0.20
C LEU A 33 -8.88 -0.06 -0.24
N ILE A 34 -9.60 -0.22 0.88
CA ILE A 34 -10.98 0.27 1.04
C ILE A 34 -11.05 1.82 1.12
N ALA A 35 -10.00 2.50 1.56
CA ALA A 35 -10.03 3.95 1.79
C ALA A 35 -10.32 4.75 0.51
N PRO A 36 -9.67 4.51 -0.65
CA PRO A 36 -10.03 5.16 -1.90
C PRO A 36 -11.50 4.97 -2.28
N ALA A 37 -12.10 3.81 -2.02
CA ALA A 37 -13.50 3.55 -2.31
C ALA A 37 -14.44 4.39 -1.42
N ILE A 38 -14.09 4.57 -0.14
CA ILE A 38 -14.82 5.45 0.78
C ILE A 38 -14.69 6.91 0.32
N GLU A 39 -13.49 7.35 -0.03
CA GLU A 39 -13.20 8.73 -0.48
C GLU A 39 -13.99 9.09 -1.73
N ILE A 40 -13.96 8.26 -2.79
CA ILE A 40 -14.72 8.53 -4.01
C ILE A 40 -16.24 8.51 -3.75
N THR A 41 -16.70 7.69 -2.81
CA THR A 41 -18.11 7.66 -2.40
C THR A 41 -18.49 8.95 -1.69
N ALA A 42 -17.67 9.43 -0.75
CA ALA A 42 -17.89 10.69 -0.07
C ALA A 42 -17.87 11.87 -1.06
N MET A 43 -16.91 11.91 -1.98
CA MET A 43 -16.82 12.93 -3.02
C MET A 43 -18.09 12.97 -3.90
N ARG A 44 -18.62 11.81 -4.29
CA ARG A 44 -19.88 11.75 -5.05
C ARG A 44 -21.02 12.50 -4.37
N TYR A 45 -21.16 12.37 -3.05
CA TYR A 45 -22.21 13.07 -2.31
C TYR A 45 -21.87 14.54 -2.02
N ALA A 46 -20.60 14.86 -1.79
CA ALA A 46 -20.15 16.22 -1.49
C ALA A 46 -20.21 17.14 -2.72
N THR A 47 -19.92 16.65 -3.92
CA THR A 47 -19.76 17.48 -5.12
C THR A 47 -20.64 17.07 -6.30
N GLN A 48 -21.47 16.03 -6.13
CA GLN A 48 -22.24 15.42 -7.22
C GLN A 48 -21.34 14.91 -8.38
N SER A 49 -20.07 14.62 -8.08
CA SER A 49 -19.12 14.10 -9.06
C SER A 49 -19.64 12.79 -9.69
N PRO A 50 -19.53 12.60 -11.03
CA PRO A 50 -20.03 11.44 -11.74
C PRO A 50 -19.13 10.21 -11.53
N ILE A 51 -19.01 9.74 -10.29
CA ILE A 51 -18.26 8.54 -9.92
C ILE A 51 -19.11 7.32 -10.28
N ARG A 52 -18.80 6.68 -11.42
CA ARG A 52 -19.35 5.40 -11.87
C ARG A 52 -18.27 4.60 -12.61
N GLY A 53 -18.29 3.28 -12.47
CA GLY A 53 -17.42 2.38 -13.24
C GLY A 53 -16.55 1.49 -12.37
N ARG A 54 -15.47 0.98 -12.96
CA ARG A 54 -14.49 0.11 -12.32
C ARG A 54 -13.15 0.83 -12.20
N HIS A 55 -12.67 0.96 -10.98
CA HIS A 55 -11.31 1.44 -10.68
C HIS A 55 -10.47 0.24 -10.24
N VAL A 56 -9.37 -0.03 -10.95
CA VAL A 56 -8.39 -1.04 -10.56
C VAL A 56 -7.19 -0.28 -10.02
N LEU A 57 -6.85 -0.53 -8.76
CA LEU A 57 -5.72 0.11 -8.10
C LEU A 57 -4.43 -0.67 -8.43
N ASP A 58 -3.34 0.06 -8.60
CA ASP A 58 -2.04 -0.54 -8.88
C ASP A 58 -1.46 -1.23 -7.64
N SER A 59 -0.63 -2.24 -7.88
CA SER A 59 0.15 -2.92 -6.86
C SER A 59 1.64 -2.62 -7.05
N PRO A 60 2.12 -1.45 -6.57
CA PRO A 60 3.49 -1.04 -6.77
C PRO A 60 4.49 -1.98 -6.09
N LEU A 61 5.66 -2.11 -6.72
CA LEU A 61 6.82 -2.77 -6.13
C LEU A 61 7.45 -1.83 -5.09
N ILE A 62 7.58 -2.33 -3.87
CA ILE A 62 8.25 -1.66 -2.77
C ILE A 62 9.67 -2.22 -2.69
N THR A 63 10.64 -1.32 -2.68
CA THR A 63 12.07 -1.60 -2.54
C THR A 63 12.63 -0.65 -1.49
N LYS A 64 13.89 -0.80 -1.11
CA LYS A 64 14.55 0.12 -0.19
C LYS A 64 14.45 1.60 -0.62
N ALA A 65 14.36 1.89 -1.93
CA ALA A 65 14.31 3.25 -2.45
C ALA A 65 13.00 4.00 -2.16
N ASN A 66 11.87 3.30 -2.00
CA ASN A 66 10.55 3.90 -1.78
C ASN A 66 9.83 3.34 -0.54
N ALA A 67 10.46 2.44 0.23
CA ALA A 67 9.83 1.79 1.38
C ALA A 67 9.37 2.76 2.47
N GLU A 68 9.99 3.93 2.60
CA GLU A 68 9.56 4.97 3.56
C GLU A 68 8.13 5.47 3.27
N GLU A 69 7.71 5.52 2.00
CA GLU A 69 6.35 5.93 1.59
C GLU A 69 5.27 4.95 2.06
N PHE A 70 5.66 3.72 2.38
CA PHE A 70 4.77 2.62 2.75
C PHE A 70 4.95 2.18 4.21
N HIS A 71 5.71 2.93 5.02
CA HIS A 71 5.90 2.66 6.44
C HIS A 71 4.98 3.54 7.29
N PHE A 72 4.03 2.92 7.99
CA PHE A 72 3.03 3.58 8.83
C PHE A 72 3.17 3.09 10.28
N PRO A 73 4.08 3.63 11.11
CA PRO A 73 4.45 3.06 12.41
C PRO A 73 3.28 2.82 13.38
N ASP A 74 2.23 3.65 13.27
CA ASP A 74 1.04 3.59 14.12
C ASP A 74 -0.05 2.64 13.59
N SER A 75 0.14 2.05 12.40
CA SER A 75 -0.77 1.02 11.90
C SER A 75 -0.60 -0.26 12.72
N PRO A 76 -1.70 -0.87 13.18
CA PRO A 76 -1.66 -2.12 13.94
C PRO A 76 -1.22 -3.34 13.09
N CYS A 77 -1.18 -3.18 11.77
CA CYS A 77 -0.73 -4.18 10.79
C CYS A 77 0.62 -3.77 10.17
#